data_AF-M5FKK5-F1
#
_entry.id   AF-M5FKK5-F1
#
_cell.length_a   1.000
_cell.length_b   1.000
_cell.length_c   1.000
_cell.angle_alpha   90.00
_cell.angle_beta   90.00
_cell.angle_gamma   90.00
#
_symmetry.space_group_name_H-M   'P 1'
#
loop_
_entity.id
_entity.type
_entity.pdbx_description
1 polymer ?
#
loop_
_entity_poly.entity_id
_entity_poly.type
_entity_poly.pdbx_seq_one_letter_code
_entity_poly.pdbx_strand_id
1 'polypeptide(L)'
;MKLSEIDAKIAELQAQREKALAEQREAEMAKNFDEARDIIANLASTLQKLFDLGYCPPRLKDALTDGQGKFNPGMYIKRPKSPRES
;
A
#
# COMPACT_ATOMS: atom_id res chain seq x y z
N MET A 1 -25.51 -41.26 -8.71
CA MET A 1 -25.05 -40.18 -7.81
C MET A 1 -26.26 -39.72 -7.03
N LYS A 2 -26.24 -39.84 -5.70
CA LYS A 2 -27.36 -39.42 -4.84
C LYS A 2 -27.31 -37.89 -4.68
N LEU A 3 -28.47 -37.24 -4.58
CA LEU A 3 -28.56 -35.77 -4.43
C LEU A 3 -27.65 -35.26 -3.28
N SER A 4 -27.59 -36.02 -2.18
CA SER A 4 -26.74 -35.72 -1.03
C SER A 4 -25.23 -35.68 -1.32
N GLU A 5 -24.76 -36.46 -2.29
CA GLU A 5 -23.35 -36.46 -2.70
C GLU A 5 -23.03 -35.22 -3.56
N ILE A 6 -24.03 -34.74 -4.31
CA ILE A 6 -23.93 -33.51 -5.11
C ILE A 6 -23.92 -32.30 -4.18
N ASP A 7 -24.82 -32.25 -3.20
CA ASP A 7 -24.88 -31.16 -2.21
C ASP A 7 -23.59 -31.06 -1.38
N ALA A 8 -23.05 -32.20 -0.93
CA ALA A 8 -21.76 -32.24 -0.23
C ALA A 8 -20.62 -31.71 -1.11
N LYS A 9 -20.62 -32.05 -2.40
CA LYS A 9 -19.59 -31.58 -3.33
C LYS A 9 -19.71 -30.08 -3.62
N ILE A 10 -20.92 -29.55 -3.71
CA ILE A 10 -21.17 -28.11 -3.87
C ILE A 10 -20.63 -27.34 -2.65
N ALA A 11 -20.92 -27.81 -1.43
CA ALA A 11 -20.43 -27.19 -0.21
C ALA A 11 -18.89 -27.20 -0.12
N GLU A 12 -18.27 -28.32 -0.49
CA GLU A 12 -16.81 -28.43 -0.54
C GLU A 12 -16.19 -27.44 -1.53
N LEU A 13 -16.74 -27.35 -2.74
CA LEU A 13 -16.25 -26.42 -3.78
C LEU A 13 -16.45 -24.96 -3.39
N GLN A 14 -17.54 -24.62 -2.70
CA GLN A 14 -17.77 -23.28 -2.17
C GLN A 14 -16.74 -22.91 -1.11
N ALA A 15 -16.47 -23.80 -0.14
CA ALA A 15 -15.45 -23.57 0.88
C ALA A 15 -14.04 -23.42 0.28
N GLN A 16 -13.69 -24.24 -0.71
CA GLN A 16 -12.42 -24.13 -1.43
C GLN A 16 -12.31 -22.80 -2.18
N ARG A 17 -13.38 -22.35 -2.83
CA ARG A 17 -13.43 -21.06 -3.53
C ARG A 17 -13.24 -19.89 -2.55
N GLU A 18 -13.93 -19.92 -1.42
CA GLU A 18 -13.80 -18.86 -0.40
C GLU A 18 -12.38 -18.79 0.17
N LYS A 19 -11.78 -19.95 0.47
CA LYS A 19 -10.39 -20.02 0.91
C LYS A 19 -9.43 -19.46 -0.14
N ALA A 20 -9.57 -19.85 -1.41
CA ALA A 20 -8.73 -19.36 -2.49
C ALA A 20 -8.88 -17.84 -2.71
N LEU A 21 -10.10 -17.31 -2.59
CA LEU A 21 -10.35 -15.87 -2.70
C LEU A 21 -9.74 -15.09 -1.52
N ALA A 22 -9.79 -15.64 -0.30
CA ALA A 22 -9.13 -15.04 0.86
C ALA A 22 -7.62 -14.98 0.68
N GLU A 23 -6.98 -16.08 0.25
CA GLU A 23 -5.55 -16.15 -0.03
C GLU A 23 -5.13 -15.17 -1.13
N GLN A 24 -5.91 -15.06 -2.22
CA GLN A 24 -5.64 -14.09 -3.29
C GLN A 24 -5.72 -12.64 -2.79
N ARG A 25 -6.71 -12.31 -1.97
CA ARG A 25 -6.84 -10.98 -1.39
C ARG A 25 -5.67 -10.64 -0.48
N GLU A 26 -5.21 -11.59 0.35
CA GLU A 26 -4.03 -11.39 1.20
C GLU A 26 -2.77 -11.17 0.36
N ALA A 27 -2.56 -11.96 -0.69
CA ALA A 27 -1.43 -11.81 -1.59
C ALA A 27 -1.45 -10.45 -2.32
N GLU A 28 -2.62 -10.02 -2.79
CA GLU A 28 -2.79 -8.72 -3.45
C GLU A 28 -2.54 -7.55 -2.49
N MET A 29 -3.05 -7.63 -1.25
CA MET A 29 -2.76 -6.64 -0.22
C MET A 29 -1.27 -6.57 0.11
N ALA A 30 -0.58 -7.71 0.22
CA ALA A 30 0.86 -7.74 0.47
C ALA A 30 1.65 -7.10 -0.69
N LYS A 31 1.29 -7.43 -1.93
CA LYS A 31 1.91 -6.84 -3.12
C LYS A 31 1.72 -5.32 -3.16
N ASN A 32 0.49 -4.85 -2.95
CA ASN A 32 0.18 -3.42 -2.95
C ASN A 32 0.92 -2.68 -1.83
N PHE A 33 1.10 -3.32 -0.67
CA PHE A 33 1.88 -2.77 0.43
C PHE A 33 3.35 -2.62 0.06
N ASP A 34 3.97 -3.66 -0.51
CA ASP A 34 5.38 -3.60 -0.93
C ASP A 34 5.61 -2.53 -1.99
N GLU A 35 4.71 -2.43 -2.99
CA GLU A 35 4.76 -1.39 -4.01
C GLU A 35 4.63 0.02 -3.42
N ALA A 36 3.66 0.23 -2.53
CA ALA A 36 3.49 1.51 -1.85
C ALA A 36 4.71 1.89 -1.01
N ARG A 37 5.33 0.91 -0.32
CA ARG A 37 6.55 1.12 0.47
C ARG A 37 7.70 1.62 -0.39
N ASP A 38 7.89 1.01 -1.56
CA ASP A 38 8.98 1.36 -2.47
C ASP A 38 8.75 2.72 -3.14
N ILE A 39 7.51 3.05 -3.53
CA ILE A 39 7.15 4.38 -4.02
C ILE A 39 7.44 5.44 -2.96
N ILE A 40 7.00 5.22 -1.72
CA ILE A 40 7.17 6.17 -0.62
C ILE A 40 8.65 6.36 -0.27
N ALA A 41 9.46 5.28 -0.30
CA ALA A 41 10.90 5.37 -0.07
C ALA A 41 11.60 6.27 -1.10
N ASN A 42 11.16 6.25 -2.36
CA ASN A 42 11.72 7.06 -3.43
C ASN A 42 11.16 8.49 -3.47
N LEU A 43 9.95 8.70 -2.95
CA LEU A 43 9.22 9.97 -3.05
C LEU A 43 9.96 11.14 -2.39
N ALA A 44 10.46 10.95 -1.16
CA ALA A 44 11.16 12.02 -0.44
C ALA A 44 12.41 12.51 -1.20
N SER A 45 13.18 11.58 -1.77
CA SER A 45 14.38 11.91 -2.57
C SER A 45 14.02 12.63 -3.88
N THR A 46 12.91 12.24 -4.51
CA THR A 46 12.42 12.86 -5.75
C THR A 46 11.97 14.29 -5.48
N LEU A 47 11.24 14.52 -4.39
CA LEU A 47 10.79 15.85 -3.99
C LEU A 47 11.97 16.76 -3.61
N GLN A 48 12.99 16.21 -2.94
CA GLN A 48 14.22 16.95 -2.65
C GLN A 48 14.89 17.42 -3.95
N LYS A 49 15.07 16.53 -4.93
CA LYS A 49 15.64 16.90 -6.24
C LYS A 49 14.82 17.97 -6.95
N LEU A 50 13.48 17.86 -6.92
CA LEU A 50 12.61 18.89 -7.50
C LEU A 50 12.75 20.23 -6.80
N PHE A 51 12.91 20.22 -5.48
CA PHE A 51 13.14 21.44 -4.69
C PHE A 51 14.47 22.08 -5.04
N ASP A 52 15.55 21.30 -5.10
CA ASP A 52 16.90 21.76 -5.44
C ASP A 52 16.98 22.34 -6.85
N LEU A 53 16.22 21.77 -7.79
CA LEU A 53 16.12 22.27 -9.17
C LEU A 53 15.17 23.48 -9.33
N GLY A 54 14.46 23.88 -8.27
CA GLY A 54 13.50 25.00 -8.32
C GLY A 54 12.16 24.67 -9.00
N TYR A 55 11.88 23.39 -9.28
CA TYR A 55 10.64 22.92 -9.92
C TYR A 55 9.66 22.27 -8.94
N CYS A 56 9.95 22.25 -7.64
CA CYS A 56 9.00 21.76 -6.65
C CYS A 56 7.76 22.64 -6.61
N PRO A 57 6.53 22.08 -6.78
CA PRO A 57 5.31 22.83 -6.66
C PRO A 57 5.24 23.61 -5.33
N PRO A 58 4.87 24.91 -5.34
CA PRO A 58 4.86 25.74 -4.12
C PRO A 58 4.06 25.13 -2.98
N ARG A 59 2.88 24.57 -3.28
CA ARG A 59 2.03 23.90 -2.28
C ARG A 59 2.73 22.74 -1.57
N LEU A 60 3.56 21.98 -2.29
CA LEU A 60 4.33 20.87 -1.70
C LEU A 60 5.53 21.39 -0.93
N LYS A 61 6.20 22.42 -1.46
CA LYS A 61 7.28 23.12 -0.75
C LYS A 61 6.80 23.60 0.63
N ASP A 62 5.68 24.32 0.67
CA ASP A 62 5.14 24.88 1.91
C ASP A 62 4.70 23.79 2.89
N ALA A 63 4.01 22.75 2.40
CA ALA A 63 3.52 21.66 3.25
C ALA A 63 4.63 20.77 3.85
N LEU A 64 5.80 20.72 3.22
CA LEU A 64 6.93 19.87 3.61
C LEU A 64 8.10 20.66 4.19
N THR A 65 7.92 21.97 4.39
CA THR A 65 8.85 22.84 5.09
C THR A 65 8.47 22.89 6.57
N ASP A 66 9.44 22.72 7.45
CA ASP A 66 9.22 22.78 8.89
C ASP A 66 9.05 24.21 9.41
N GLY A 67 8.74 24.36 10.71
CA GLY A 67 8.55 25.66 11.35
C GLY A 67 9.80 26.55 11.41
N GLN A 68 10.97 26.02 11.07
CA GLN A 68 12.23 26.77 10.98
C GLN A 68 12.57 27.17 9.53
N GLY A 69 11.70 26.84 8.57
CA GLY A 69 11.91 27.15 7.16
C GLY A 69 12.76 26.12 6.41
N LYS A 70 13.03 24.95 7.01
CA LYS A 70 13.81 23.89 6.37
C LYS A 70 12.89 22.90 5.65
N PHE A 71 13.12 22.71 4.35
CA PHE A 71 12.44 21.68 3.57
C PHE A 71 12.92 20.29 4.00
N ASN A 72 12.01 19.46 4.55
CA ASN A 72 12.31 18.13 5.09
C ASN A 72 11.20 17.13 4.78
N PRO A 73 11.08 16.66 3.51
CA PRO A 73 10.01 15.77 3.09
C PRO A 73 9.98 14.43 3.86
N GLY A 74 11.13 13.96 4.35
CA GLY A 74 11.24 12.69 5.09
C GLY A 74 10.54 12.69 6.46
N MET A 75 10.27 13.86 7.05
CA MET A 75 9.53 13.96 8.31
C MET A 75 8.02 13.71 8.13
N TYR A 76 7.49 14.11 6.96
CA TYR A 76 6.06 14.09 6.66
C TYR A 76 5.65 12.86 5.85
N ILE A 77 6.55 12.37 5.00
CA ILE A 77 6.33 11.19 4.16
C ILE A 77 6.71 9.96 4.95
N LYS A 78 5.73 9.35 5.61
CA LYS A 78 5.91 8.14 6.43
C LYS A 78 5.61 6.90 5.62
N ARG A 79 6.32 5.82 5.93
CA ARG A 79 6.03 4.48 5.38
C ARG A 79 4.62 4.05 5.80
N PRO A 80 3.90 3.33 4.92
CA PRO A 80 2.63 2.75 5.29
C PRO A 80 2.86 1.71 6.39
N LYS A 81 1.95 1.62 7.35
CA LYS A 81 1.98 0.57 8.38
C LYS A 81 1.51 -0.74 7.77
N SER A 82 2.11 -1.87 8.17
CA SER A 82 1.57 -3.15 7.76
C SER A 82 0.16 -3.34 8.34
N PRO A 83 -0.79 -3.95 7.60
CA PRO A 83 -2.09 -4.33 8.16
C PRO A 83 -2.01 -5.23 9.40
N ARG A 84 -0.86 -5.89 9.61
CA ARG A 84 -0.58 -6.75 10.78
C ARG A 84 -0.03 -5.98 12.00
N GLU A 85 0.29 -4.70 11.85
CA GLU A 85 0.87 -3.83 12.88
C GLU A 85 -0.14 -2.77 13.39
N SER A 86 -1.40 -2.85 12.97
CA SER A 86 -2.47 -1.89 13.31
C SER A 86 -3.45 -2.43 14.33
#